data_AF-A0A261QCB0-F1
#
_entry.id   AF-A0A261QCB0-F1
#
_cell.length_a   1.000
_cell.length_b   1.000
_cell.length_c   1.000
_cell.angle_alpha   90.00
_cell.angle_beta   90.00
_cell.angle_gamma   90.00
#
_symmetry.space_group_name_H-M   'P 1'
#
loop_
_entity.id
_entity.type
_entity.pdbx_description
1 polymer ?
#
loop_
_entity_poly.entity_id
_entity_poly.type
_entity_poly.pdbx_seq_one_letter_code
_entity_poly.pdbx_strand_id
1 'polypeptide(L)'
;MVIKLSRARPKDFDLAQYWRSSTKAFIESLPNYEVLVEVLPAILPRLKFMNRLLQMEDGENQEEWLRVKLSFHTENEAKGFILGFTDQIKVIEPKELHEKLLQMAEEAVKFYKQREC
;
A
#
# COMPACT_ATOMS: atom_id res chain seq x y z
N MET A 1 -24.50 25.68 14.71
CA MET A 1 -24.52 26.14 13.30
C MET A 1 -24.82 24.94 12.42
N VAL A 2 -26.02 24.86 11.86
CA VAL A 2 -26.49 23.69 11.10
C VAL A 2 -26.23 23.96 9.62
N ILE A 3 -25.40 23.15 8.96
CA ILE A 3 -25.12 23.30 7.54
C ILE A 3 -26.35 22.80 6.76
N LYS A 4 -27.13 23.72 6.20
CA LYS A 4 -28.27 23.41 5.35
C LYS A 4 -27.75 22.99 3.97
N LEU A 5 -27.74 21.69 3.68
CA LEU A 5 -27.39 21.18 2.35
C LEU A 5 -28.52 21.55 1.36
N SER A 6 -28.29 22.57 0.53
CA SER A 6 -29.18 22.88 -0.59
C SER A 6 -28.84 21.97 -1.77
N ARG A 7 -29.88 21.37 -2.38
CA ARG A 7 -29.74 20.51 -3.58
C ARG A 7 -29.59 21.29 -4.89
N ALA A 8 -29.60 22.62 -4.82
CA ALA A 8 -29.56 23.50 -5.99
C ALA A 8 -28.11 23.88 -6.33
N ARG A 9 -27.68 23.62 -7.57
CA ARG A 9 -26.38 24.04 -8.09
C ARG A 9 -26.31 25.59 -8.08
N PRO A 10 -25.24 26.20 -7.52
CA PRO A 10 -25.04 27.64 -7.57
C PRO A 10 -25.07 28.14 -9.03
N LYS A 11 -25.67 29.32 -9.27
CA LYS A 11 -25.77 29.89 -10.63
C LYS A 11 -24.41 30.13 -11.27
N ASP A 12 -23.39 30.44 -10.46
CA ASP A 12 -22.03 30.74 -10.90
C ASP A 12 -21.07 29.54 -10.72
N PHE A 13 -21.60 28.32 -10.65
CA PHE A 13 -20.76 27.13 -10.48
C PHE A 13 -20.00 26.79 -11.77
N ASP A 14 -18.70 27.07 -11.77
CA ASP A 14 -17.77 26.59 -12.80
C ASP A 14 -17.40 25.13 -12.54
N LEU A 15 -18.05 24.24 -13.28
CA LEU A 15 -17.80 22.80 -13.24
C LEU A 15 -16.35 22.45 -13.58
N ALA A 16 -15.75 23.14 -14.55
CA ALA A 16 -14.41 22.83 -15.02
C ALA A 16 -13.35 23.25 -13.98
N GLN A 17 -13.52 24.43 -13.37
CA GLN A 17 -12.66 24.88 -12.27
C GLN A 17 -12.80 23.97 -11.05
N TYR A 18 -14.03 23.62 -10.68
CA TYR A 18 -14.27 22.72 -9.55
C TYR A 18 -13.63 21.34 -9.76
N TRP A 19 -13.78 20.74 -10.95
CA TRP A 19 -13.13 19.46 -11.26
C TRP A 19 -11.61 19.53 -11.17
N ARG A 20 -10.98 20.59 -11.70
CA ARG A 20 -9.52 20.74 -11.61
C ARG A 20 -9.05 20.83 -10.15
N SER A 21 -9.68 21.68 -9.36
CA SER A 21 -9.30 21.90 -7.96
C SER A 21 -9.56 20.66 -7.09
N SER A 22 -10.71 20.01 -7.26
CA SER A 22 -11.06 18.80 -6.50
C SER A 22 -10.18 17.62 -6.87
N THR A 23 -9.86 17.42 -8.15
CA THR A 23 -8.95 16.35 -8.59
C THR A 23 -7.54 16.58 -8.05
N LYS A 24 -7.03 17.82 -8.10
CA LYS A 24 -5.72 18.15 -7.54
C LYS A 24 -5.68 17.90 -6.03
N ALA A 25 -6.65 18.41 -5.29
CA ALA A 25 -6.74 18.21 -3.85
C ALA A 25 -6.89 16.72 -3.48
N PHE A 26 -7.64 15.96 -4.28
CA PHE A 26 -7.76 14.51 -4.10
C PHE A 26 -6.41 13.81 -4.26
N ILE A 27 -5.67 14.09 -5.35
CA ILE A 27 -4.34 13.52 -5.60
C ILE A 27 -3.36 13.88 -4.47
N GLU A 28 -3.35 15.14 -4.01
CA GLU A 28 -2.49 15.61 -2.91
C GLU A 28 -2.89 15.00 -1.56
N SER A 29 -4.16 14.61 -1.40
CA SER A 29 -4.68 13.96 -0.18
C SER A 29 -4.56 12.44 -0.19
N LEU A 30 -4.07 11.84 -1.29
CA LEU A 30 -3.91 10.39 -1.37
C LEU A 30 -2.99 9.95 -0.22
N PRO A 31 -3.48 9.09 0.69
CA PRO A 31 -2.64 8.59 1.76
C PRO A 31 -1.49 7.81 1.13
N ASN A 32 -0.28 8.04 1.63
CA ASN A 32 0.91 7.31 1.24
C ASN A 32 1.42 6.58 2.48
N TYR A 33 1.16 5.28 2.53
CA TYR A 33 1.67 4.37 3.53
C TYR A 33 2.94 3.73 2.97
N GLU A 34 4.09 4.25 3.40
CA GLU A 34 5.39 3.77 2.95
C GLU A 34 5.89 2.65 3.84
N VAL A 35 6.48 1.64 3.22
CA VAL A 35 7.07 0.49 3.90
C VAL A 35 8.47 0.27 3.37
N LEU A 36 9.44 0.18 4.27
CA LEU A 36 10.79 -0.27 3.96
C LEU A 36 10.84 -1.79 4.10
N VAL A 37 11.24 -2.46 3.04
CA VAL A 37 11.33 -3.91 2.99
C VAL A 37 12.68 -4.36 2.46
N GLU A 38 13.04 -5.59 2.79
CA GLU A 38 14.05 -6.36 2.09
C GLU A 38 13.33 -7.36 1.18
N VAL A 39 13.77 -7.47 -0.07
CA VAL A 39 13.15 -8.35 -1.08
C VAL A 39 14.17 -9.24 -1.76
N LEU A 40 13.75 -10.44 -2.17
CA LEU A 40 14.59 -11.26 -3.04
C LEU A 40 14.69 -10.65 -4.45
N PRO A 41 15.87 -10.65 -5.09
CA PRO A 41 16.06 -10.10 -6.44
C PRO A 41 15.08 -10.67 -7.48
N ALA A 42 14.71 -11.94 -7.35
CA ALA A 42 13.79 -12.65 -8.24
C ALA A 42 12.41 -11.99 -8.37
N ILE A 43 11.95 -11.26 -7.36
CA ILE A 43 10.62 -10.62 -7.38
C ILE A 43 10.64 -9.16 -7.87
N LEU A 44 11.82 -8.57 -8.08
CA LEU A 44 11.95 -7.18 -8.56
C LEU A 44 11.21 -6.90 -9.88
N PRO A 45 11.27 -7.76 -10.92
CA PRO A 45 10.53 -7.50 -12.16
C PRO A 45 9.02 -7.36 -11.92
N ARG A 46 8.47 -8.18 -11.02
CA ARG A 46 7.05 -8.13 -10.63
C ARG A 46 6.73 -6.86 -9.83
N LEU A 47 7.60 -6.47 -8.88
CA LEU A 47 7.41 -5.21 -8.13
C LEU A 47 7.44 -3.97 -9.03
N LYS A 48 8.36 -3.94 -10.01
CA LYS A 48 8.42 -2.87 -11.02
C LYS A 48 7.16 -2.82 -11.87
N PHE A 49 6.68 -3.97 -12.34
CA PHE A 49 5.43 -4.05 -13.11
C PHE A 49 4.22 -3.50 -12.34
N MET A 50 4.16 -3.71 -11.03
CA MET A 50 3.05 -3.23 -10.19
C MET A 50 3.15 -1.73 -9.84
N ASN A 51 4.20 -1.03 -10.27
CA ASN A 51 4.45 0.39 -10.02
C ASN A 51 4.37 0.77 -8.52
N ARG A 52 4.82 -0.13 -7.64
CA ARG A 52 4.85 0.06 -6.18
C ARG A 52 6.23 0.47 -5.65
N LEU A 53 7.24 0.48 -6.52
CA LEU A 53 8.63 0.77 -6.18
C LEU A 53 8.86 2.29 -6.12
N LEU A 54 9.16 2.82 -4.93
CA LEU A 54 9.55 4.23 -4.77
C LEU A 54 11.06 4.41 -4.89
N GLN A 55 11.82 3.58 -4.18
CA GLN A 55 13.27 3.64 -4.10
C GLN A 55 13.83 2.22 -3.90
N MET A 56 15.06 2.01 -4.38
CA MET A 56 15.78 0.75 -4.26
C MET A 56 17.24 1.07 -3.98
N GLU A 57 17.82 0.40 -2.99
CA GLU A 57 19.26 0.37 -2.79
C GLU A 57 19.80 -0.88 -3.48
N ASP A 58 20.89 -0.72 -4.23
CA ASP A 58 21.56 -1.85 -4.88
C ASP A 58 22.25 -2.71 -3.81
N GLY A 59 22.00 -4.02 -3.84
CA GLY A 59 22.77 -4.99 -3.06
C GLY A 59 24.13 -5.23 -3.71
N GLU A 60 25.13 -5.60 -2.93
CA GLU A 60 26.48 -5.87 -3.44
C GLU A 60 26.51 -7.12 -4.34
N ASN A 61 25.53 -8.03 -4.19
CA ASN A 61 25.44 -9.26 -4.97
C ASN A 61 24.00 -9.62 -5.41
N GLN A 62 23.87 -10.33 -6.54
CA GLN A 62 22.58 -10.72 -7.14
C GLN A 62 21.82 -11.81 -6.35
N GLU A 63 22.43 -12.39 -5.34
CA GLU A 63 21.81 -13.37 -4.44
C GLU A 63 21.41 -12.77 -3.08
N GLU A 64 21.72 -11.50 -2.85
CA GLU A 64 21.46 -10.83 -1.59
C GLU A 64 20.08 -10.18 -1.57
N TRP A 65 19.54 -10.04 -0.36
CA TRP A 65 18.31 -9.29 -0.13
C TRP A 65 18.51 -7.82 -0.50
N LEU A 66 17.57 -7.26 -1.25
CA LEU A 66 17.62 -5.87 -1.70
C LEU A 66 16.69 -5.02 -0.86
N ARG A 67 17.22 -3.90 -0.37
CA ARG A 67 16.41 -2.94 0.40
C ARG A 67 15.61 -2.04 -0.54
N VAL A 68 14.32 -2.02 -0.34
CA VAL A 68 13.35 -1.38 -1.22
C VAL A 68 12.31 -0.62 -0.40
N LYS A 69 11.97 0.58 -0.86
CA LYS A 69 10.84 1.34 -0.33
C LYS A 69 9.62 1.15 -1.24
N LEU A 70 8.53 0.68 -0.66
CA LEU A 70 7.24 0.48 -1.32
C LEU A 70 6.22 1.51 -0.83
N SER A 71 5.29 1.92 -1.70
CA SER A 71 4.16 2.79 -1.35
C SER A 71 2.81 2.11 -1.55
N PHE A 72 1.95 2.31 -0.55
CA PHE A 72 0.58 1.82 -0.54
C PHE A 72 -0.39 2.94 -0.19
N HIS A 73 -1.68 2.77 -0.51
CA HIS A 73 -2.69 3.73 -0.09
C HIS A 73 -3.17 3.48 1.34
N THR A 74 -3.02 2.25 1.84
CA THR A 74 -3.43 1.88 3.19
C THR A 74 -2.54 0.79 3.78
N GLU A 75 -2.53 0.68 5.11
CA GLU A 75 -1.85 -0.42 5.80
C GLU A 75 -2.43 -1.80 5.43
N ASN A 76 -3.76 -1.92 5.26
CA ASN A 76 -4.38 -3.20 4.90
C ASN A 76 -3.96 -3.66 3.50
N GLU A 77 -3.83 -2.73 2.55
CA GLU A 77 -3.26 -3.02 1.23
C GLU A 77 -1.81 -3.52 1.36
N ALA A 78 -0.98 -2.83 2.14
CA ALA A 78 0.40 -3.23 2.38
C ALA A 78 0.49 -4.64 2.96
N LYS A 79 -0.31 -4.96 3.99
CA LYS A 79 -0.34 -6.29 4.60
C LYS A 79 -0.70 -7.38 3.61
N GLY A 80 -1.80 -7.20 2.87
CA GLY A 80 -2.24 -8.19 1.88
C GLY A 80 -1.25 -8.38 0.74
N PHE A 81 -0.65 -7.28 0.25
CA PHE A 81 0.37 -7.32 -0.78
C PHE A 81 1.60 -8.10 -0.30
N ILE A 82 2.18 -7.70 0.85
CA ILE A 82 3.41 -8.28 1.38
C ILE A 82 3.23 -9.76 1.68
N LEU A 83 2.15 -10.14 2.37
CA LEU A 83 1.86 -11.54 2.71
C LEU A 83 1.68 -12.41 1.45
N GLY A 84 1.18 -11.82 0.35
CA GLY A 84 1.04 -12.50 -0.95
C GLY A 84 2.37 -12.87 -1.63
N PHE A 85 3.50 -12.33 -1.17
CA PHE A 85 4.85 -12.73 -1.58
C PHE A 85 5.52 -13.70 -0.60
N THR A 86 4.79 -14.15 0.42
CA THR A 86 5.22 -15.18 1.38
C THR A 86 6.55 -14.84 2.04
N ASP A 87 7.58 -15.62 1.75
CA ASP A 87 8.93 -15.62 2.27
C ASP A 87 9.90 -14.80 1.42
N GLN A 88 9.42 -14.09 0.40
CA GLN A 88 10.25 -13.33 -0.55
C GLN A 88 10.33 -11.83 -0.21
N ILE A 89 9.57 -11.38 0.81
CA ILE A 89 9.58 -10.00 1.33
C ILE A 89 9.70 -10.04 2.86
N LYS A 90 10.59 -9.22 3.41
CA LYS A 90 10.75 -8.99 4.85
C LYS A 90 10.52 -7.52 5.16
N VAL A 91 9.67 -7.22 6.15
CA VAL A 91 9.43 -5.84 6.60
C VAL A 91 10.55 -5.38 7.53
N ILE A 92 11.08 -4.19 7.24
CA ILE A 92 12.07 -3.49 8.08
C ILE A 92 11.38 -2.35 8.83
N GLU A 93 10.59 -1.52 8.13
CA GLU A 93 9.81 -0.43 8.72
C GLU A 93 8.44 -0.27 8.03
N PRO A 94 7.37 0.12 8.77
CA PRO A 94 7.37 0.37 10.21
C PRO A 94 7.41 -0.95 11.01
N LYS A 95 8.05 -0.93 12.18
CA LYS A 95 8.30 -2.16 12.97
C LYS A 95 7.00 -2.84 13.40
N GLU A 96 5.96 -2.07 13.75
CA GLU A 96 4.67 -2.65 14.12
C GLU A 96 3.99 -3.44 13.00
N LEU A 97 4.36 -3.20 11.72
CA LEU A 97 3.78 -3.93 10.61
C LEU A 97 4.20 -5.41 10.61
N HIS A 98 5.37 -5.73 11.17
CA HIS A 98 5.82 -7.12 11.29
C HIS A 98 4.85 -7.96 12.15
N GLU A 99 4.49 -7.46 13.34
CA GLU A 99 3.56 -8.15 14.24
C GLU A 99 2.17 -8.30 13.62
N LYS A 100 1.71 -7.27 12.91
CA LYS A 100 0.40 -7.30 12.22
C LYS A 100 0.37 -8.30 11.07
N LEU A 101 1.48 -8.46 10.34
CA LEU A 101 1.62 -9.49 9.30
C LEU A 101 1.62 -10.89 9.89
N LEU A 102 2.32 -11.10 11.00
CA LEU A 102 2.34 -12.38 11.72
C LEU A 102 0.92 -12.77 12.14
N GLN A 103 0.20 -11.85 12.80
CA GLN A 103 -1.19 -12.08 13.20
C GLN A 103 -2.08 -12.44 12.00
N MET A 104 -1.96 -11.70 10.88
CA MET A 104 -2.74 -11.96 9.67
C MET A 104 -2.43 -13.35 9.07
N ALA A 105 -1.17 -13.78 9.10
CA ALA A 105 -0.76 -15.11 8.64
C ALA A 105 -1.35 -16.22 9.53
N GLU A 106 -1.29 -16.05 10.85
CA GLU A 106 -1.88 -16.99 11.81
C GLU A 106 -3.40 -17.12 11.65
N GLU A 107 -4.09 -16.00 11.43
CA GLU A 107 -5.53 -15.96 11.13
C GLU A 107 -5.86 -16.72 9.85
N ALA A 108 -5.05 -16.55 8.79
CA ALA A 108 -5.21 -17.29 7.54
C ALA A 108 -5.03 -18.81 7.76
N VAL A 109 -3.98 -19.22 8.46
CA VAL A 109 -3.74 -20.64 8.80
C VAL A 109 -4.92 -21.21 9.60
N LYS A 110 -5.39 -20.48 10.62
CA LYS A 110 -6.54 -20.87 11.44
C LYS A 110 -7.79 -21.07 10.59
N PHE A 111 -8.07 -20.14 9.67
CA PHE A 111 -9.23 -20.20 8.79
C PHE A 111 -9.22 -21.45 7.90
N TYR A 112 -8.07 -21.78 7.28
CA TYR A 112 -7.98 -22.94 6.39
C TYR A 112 -7.99 -24.28 7.13
N LYS A 113 -7.39 -24.35 8.34
CA LYS A 113 -7.46 -25.55 9.19
C LYS A 113 -8.89 -25.90 9.64
N GLN A 114 -9.77 -24.90 9.80
CA GLN A 114 -11.16 -25.12 10.19
C GLN A 114 -12.02 -25.79 9.12
N ARG A 115 -11.58 -25.77 7.85
CA ARG A 115 -12.29 -26.38 6.72
C ARG A 115 -11.92 -27.85 6.49
N GLU A 116 -10.95 -28.38 7.22
CA GLU A 116 -10.57 -29.80 7.17
C GLU A 116 -11.41 -30.68 8.12
N CYS A 117 -12.57 -30.17 8.59
CA CYS A 117 -13.58 -30.89 9.38
C CYS A 117 -14.90 -31.02 8.62
#